data_AF-A0A849UVU5-F1
#
_entry.id   AF-A0A849UVU5-F1
#
_cell.length_a   1.000
_cell.length_b   1.000
_cell.length_c   1.000
_cell.angle_alpha   90.00
_cell.angle_beta   90.00
_cell.angle_gamma   90.00
#
_symmetry.space_group_name_H-M   'P 1'
#
loop_
_entity.id
_entity.type
_entity.pdbx_description
1 polymer ?
#
loop_
_entity_poly.entity_id
_entity_poly.type
_entity_poly.pdbx_seq_one_letter_code
_entity_poly.pdbx_strand_id
1 'polypeptide(L)'
;MSRQIFLTIASIIAFSVGIFAILFPNTLLASKGVEPLVGTLVWMRETGLLLLTIGIIAFLVRKHESSETLKIFLFGNIIIQIGLFVIELLAYFNGIITKLSGIIPNLTLHILLAIGFVHFWTILKIKTNK
;
A
#
# COMPACT_ATOMS: atom_id res chain seq x y z
N MET A 1 4.65 -13.25 -14.26
CA MET A 1 5.03 -11.82 -14.14
C MET A 1 6.39 -11.73 -13.44
N SER A 2 7.28 -10.81 -13.84
CA SER A 2 8.57 -10.61 -13.14
C SER A 2 8.43 -9.66 -11.95
N ARG A 3 9.37 -9.72 -10.99
CA ARG A 3 9.40 -8.80 -9.83
C ARG A 3 9.47 -7.34 -10.27
N GLN A 4 10.22 -7.05 -11.32
CA GLN A 4 10.33 -5.70 -11.88
C GLN A 4 8.97 -5.16 -12.35
N ILE A 5 8.21 -5.98 -13.08
CA ILE A 5 6.88 -5.59 -13.56
C ILE A 5 5.94 -5.39 -12.37
N PHE A 6 5.95 -6.33 -11.43
CA PHE A 6 5.13 -6.23 -10.21
C PHE A 6 5.40 -4.94 -9.42
N LEU A 7 6.67 -4.66 -9.11
CA LEU A 7 7.03 -3.46 -8.37
C LEU A 7 6.72 -2.19 -9.17
N THR A 8 6.81 -2.22 -10.51
CA THR A 8 6.37 -1.09 -11.35
C THR A 8 4.87 -0.83 -11.18
N ILE A 9 4.04 -1.86 -11.24
CA ILE A 9 2.59 -1.75 -11.07
C ILE A 9 2.25 -1.26 -9.65
N ALA A 10 2.84 -1.89 -8.63
CA ALA A 10 2.65 -1.52 -7.23
C ALA A 10 3.04 -0.05 -6.98
N SER A 11 4.15 0.40 -7.56
CA SER A 11 4.58 1.79 -7.49
C SER A 11 3.59 2.76 -8.11
N ILE A 12 3.07 2.47 -9.30
CA ILE A 12 2.10 3.34 -9.97
C ILE A 12 0.83 3.47 -9.14
N ILE A 13 0.35 2.36 -8.58
CA ILE A 13 -0.82 2.34 -7.69
C ILE A 13 -0.53 3.19 -6.44
N ALA A 14 0.56 2.91 -5.72
CA ALA A 14 0.91 3.61 -4.49
C ALA A 14 1.15 5.12 -4.71
N PHE A 15 1.79 5.48 -5.82
CA PHE A 15 2.01 6.87 -6.22
C PHE A 15 0.69 7.60 -6.51
N SER A 16 -0.19 6.97 -7.29
CA SER A 16 -1.48 7.56 -7.66
C SER A 16 -2.38 7.76 -6.44
N VAL A 17 -2.51 6.72 -5.60
CA VAL A 17 -3.28 6.80 -4.35
C VAL A 17 -2.65 7.80 -3.39
N GLY A 18 -1.32 7.79 -3.26
CA GLY A 18 -0.59 8.71 -2.38
C GLY A 18 -0.80 10.18 -2.74
N ILE A 19 -0.64 10.54 -4.02
CA ILE A 19 -0.92 11.90 -4.50
C ILE A 19 -2.37 12.28 -4.26
N PHE A 20 -3.31 11.39 -4.59
CA PHE A 20 -4.73 11.69 -4.43
C PHE A 20 -5.11 11.90 -2.96
N ALA A 21 -4.54 11.12 -2.05
CA ALA A 21 -4.73 11.26 -0.60
C ALA A 21 -4.14 12.57 -0.03
N ILE A 22 -3.01 13.05 -0.58
CA ILE A 22 -2.39 14.31 -0.16
C ILE A 22 -3.20 15.51 -0.67
N LEU A 23 -3.50 15.54 -1.98
CA LEU A 23 -4.07 16.70 -2.67
C LEU A 23 -5.60 16.76 -2.56
N PHE A 24 -6.27 15.61 -2.52
CA PHE A 24 -7.73 15.50 -2.53
C PHE A 24 -8.26 14.63 -1.36
N PRO A 25 -7.84 14.87 -0.10
CA PRO A 25 -8.22 14.02 1.03
C PRO A 25 -9.74 13.98 1.26
N ASN A 26 -10.42 15.12 1.07
CA ASN A 26 -11.88 15.21 1.21
C ASN A 26 -12.61 14.23 0.28
N THR A 27 -12.18 14.12 -0.97
CA THR A 27 -12.81 13.23 -1.96
C THR A 27 -12.64 11.76 -1.57
N LEU A 28 -11.45 11.40 -1.07
CA LEU A 28 -11.14 10.06 -0.59
C LEU A 28 -11.92 9.70 0.69
N LEU A 29 -12.09 10.65 1.61
CA LEU A 29 -12.91 10.46 2.81
C LEU A 29 -14.39 10.32 2.45
N ALA A 30 -14.91 11.17 1.54
CA ALA A 30 -16.29 11.12 1.09
C ALA A 30 -16.64 9.82 0.36
N SER A 31 -15.72 9.24 -0.42
CA SER A 31 -15.90 7.94 -1.07
C SER A 31 -16.02 6.80 -0.06
N LYS A 32 -15.42 6.95 1.12
CA LYS A 32 -15.53 6.05 2.28
C LYS A 32 -16.75 6.36 3.18
N GLY A 33 -17.41 7.50 2.96
CA GLY A 33 -18.47 7.97 3.87
C GLY A 33 -17.92 8.38 5.24
N VAL A 34 -16.68 8.86 5.26
CA VAL A 34 -16.03 9.45 6.43
C VAL A 34 -16.19 10.96 6.34
N GLU A 35 -16.67 11.58 7.42
CA GLU A 35 -16.75 13.04 7.52
C GLU A 35 -15.35 13.66 7.59
N PRO A 36 -15.07 14.74 6.83
CA PRO A 36 -13.75 15.37 6.78
C PRO A 36 -13.47 16.23 8.02
N LEU A 37 -13.25 15.57 9.14
CA LEU A 37 -12.78 16.20 10.39
C LEU A 37 -11.26 16.42 10.34
N VAL A 38 -10.75 17.36 11.13
CA VAL A 38 -9.32 17.70 11.20
C VAL A 38 -8.44 16.46 11.35
N GLY A 39 -8.79 15.54 12.26
CA GLY A 39 -8.04 14.30 12.48
C GLY A 39 -8.04 13.36 11.26
N THR A 40 -9.18 13.22 10.58
CA THR A 40 -9.31 12.36 9.39
C THR A 40 -8.55 12.93 8.18
N LEU A 41 -8.46 14.25 8.07
CA LEU A 41 -7.67 14.93 7.04
C LEU A 41 -6.17 14.72 7.25
N VAL A 42 -5.70 14.81 8.50
CA VAL A 42 -4.31 14.49 8.86
C VAL A 42 -4.01 13.04 8.54
N TRP A 43 -4.85 12.11 9.02
CA TRP A 43 -4.71 10.68 8.73
C TRP A 43 -4.61 10.38 7.22
N MET A 44 -5.49 10.99 6.41
CA MET A 44 -5.48 10.78 4.97
C MET A 44 -4.19 11.29 4.32
N ARG A 45 -3.71 12.47 4.72
CA ARG A 45 -2.46 13.06 4.18
C ARG A 45 -1.21 12.29 4.61
N GLU A 46 -1.15 11.86 5.87
CA GLU A 46 -0.05 11.03 6.38
C GLU A 46 0.01 9.69 5.66
N THR A 47 -1.13 9.02 5.51
CA THR A 47 -1.25 7.78 4.73
C THR A 47 -0.83 8.03 3.28
N GLY A 48 -1.24 9.17 2.70
CA GLY A 48 -0.85 9.56 1.36
C GLY A 48 0.65 9.74 1.18
N LEU A 49 1.31 10.42 2.13
CA LEU A 49 2.76 10.61 2.12
C LEU A 49 3.52 9.28 2.27
N LEU A 50 3.03 8.40 3.15
CA LEU A 50 3.58 7.05 3.31
C LEU A 50 3.52 6.28 1.99
N LEU A 51 2.34 6.23 1.35
CA LEU A 51 2.13 5.51 0.07
C LEU A 51 2.96 6.11 -1.06
N LEU A 52 3.03 7.44 -1.15
CA LEU A 52 3.86 8.14 -2.13
C LEU A 52 5.33 7.72 -1.99
N THR A 53 5.85 7.76 -0.77
CA THR A 53 7.25 7.44 -0.47
C THR A 53 7.56 5.98 -0.76
N ILE A 54 6.69 5.05 -0.34
CA ILE A 54 6.84 3.63 -0.64
C ILE A 54 6.76 3.37 -2.14
N GLY A 55 5.86 4.05 -2.85
CA GLY A 55 5.74 3.97 -4.30
C GLY A 55 7.04 4.37 -5.01
N ILE A 56 7.65 5.48 -4.58
CA ILE A 56 8.96 5.94 -5.06
C ILE A 56 10.04 4.88 -4.78
N ILE A 57 10.16 4.41 -3.53
CA ILE A 57 11.17 3.41 -3.16
C ILE A 57 10.98 2.13 -3.98
N ALA A 58 9.76 1.59 -4.05
CA ALA A 58 9.42 0.40 -4.83
C ALA A 58 9.81 0.58 -6.31
N PHE A 59 9.65 1.79 -6.86
CA PHE A 59 10.00 2.07 -8.24
C PHE A 59 11.51 2.04 -8.39
N LEU A 60 12.25 2.74 -7.53
CA LEU A 60 13.71 2.80 -7.62
C LEU A 60 14.35 1.42 -7.46
N VAL A 61 13.88 0.59 -6.52
CA VAL A 61 14.47 -0.73 -6.25
C VAL A 61 14.03 -1.83 -7.21
N ARG A 62 13.09 -1.55 -8.13
CA ARG A 62 12.48 -2.57 -9.01
C ARG A 62 13.47 -3.34 -9.89
N LYS A 63 14.61 -2.73 -10.19
CA LYS A 63 15.70 -3.30 -11.01
C LYS A 63 16.91 -3.76 -10.19
N HIS A 64 16.92 -3.55 -8.87
CA HIS A 64 18.03 -3.99 -8.03
C HIS A 64 18.15 -5.51 -8.08
N GLU A 65 19.35 -6.05 -7.96
CA GLU A 65 19.56 -7.50 -7.86
C GLU A 65 18.94 -8.07 -6.56
N SER A 66 18.80 -9.39 -6.50
CA SER A 66 18.32 -10.07 -5.29
C SER A 66 19.31 -9.87 -4.14
N SER A 67 18.83 -9.34 -3.01
CA SER A 67 19.62 -9.10 -1.80
C SER A 67 18.78 -9.25 -0.55
N GLU A 68 19.41 -9.38 0.62
CA GLU A 68 18.72 -9.39 1.91
C GLU A 68 17.92 -8.11 2.14
N THR A 69 18.48 -6.95 1.79
CA THR A 69 17.79 -5.65 1.90
C THR A 69 16.49 -5.63 1.10
N LEU A 70 16.52 -6.14 -0.13
CA LEU A 70 15.33 -6.23 -0.95
C LEU A 70 14.31 -7.22 -0.37
N LYS A 71 14.78 -8.34 0.19
CA LYS A 71 13.89 -9.31 0.86
C LYS A 71 13.18 -8.68 2.05
N ILE A 72 13.91 -7.93 2.88
CA ILE A 72 13.36 -7.18 4.02
C ILE A 72 12.39 -6.10 3.53
N PHE A 73 12.70 -5.39 2.46
CA PHE A 73 11.81 -4.41 1.85
C PHE A 73 10.48 -5.04 1.39
N LEU A 74 10.53 -6.20 0.72
CA LEU A 74 9.32 -6.93 0.32
C LEU A 74 8.52 -7.36 1.56
N PHE A 75 9.18 -7.84 2.60
CA PHE A 75 8.53 -8.22 3.86
C PHE A 75 7.84 -7.03 4.56
N GLY A 76 8.50 -5.88 4.62
CA GLY A 76 7.88 -4.66 5.15
C GLY A 76 6.61 -4.28 4.37
N ASN A 77 6.62 -4.43 3.05
CA ASN A 77 5.42 -4.19 2.24
C ASN A 77 4.30 -5.22 2.53
N ILE A 78 4.62 -6.49 2.81
CA ILE A 78 3.61 -7.47 3.26
C ILE A 78 2.91 -6.97 4.53
N ILE A 79 3.69 -6.53 5.51
CA ILE A 79 3.16 -6.00 6.78
C ILE A 79 2.25 -4.80 6.52
N ILE A 80 2.66 -3.88 5.65
CA ILE A 80 1.86 -2.69 5.33
C ILE A 80 0.53 -3.09 4.68
N GLN A 81 0.53 -3.99 3.70
CA GLN A 81 -0.71 -4.40 3.03
C GLN A 81 -1.67 -5.10 3.99
N ILE A 82 -1.18 -6.02 4.82
CA ILE A 82 -2.02 -6.73 5.80
C ILE A 82 -2.49 -5.77 6.90
N GLY A 83 -1.60 -4.91 7.40
CA GLY A 83 -1.92 -3.93 8.44
C GLY A 83 -2.99 -2.94 8.00
N LEU A 84 -2.85 -2.36 6.80
CA LEU A 84 -3.84 -1.43 6.24
C LEU A 84 -5.18 -2.13 5.97
N PHE A 85 -5.17 -3.38 5.50
CA PHE A 85 -6.39 -4.20 5.36
C PHE A 85 -7.13 -4.36 6.70
N VAL A 86 -6.42 -4.72 7.76
CA VAL A 86 -7.00 -4.90 9.10
C VAL A 86 -7.52 -3.58 9.66
N ILE A 87 -6.73 -2.50 9.55
CA ILE A 87 -7.13 -1.16 10.03
C ILE A 87 -8.42 -0.70 9.32
N GLU A 88 -8.52 -0.89 8.00
CA GLU A 88 -9.70 -0.50 7.24
C GLU A 88 -10.95 -1.31 7.60
N LEU A 89 -10.81 -2.63 7.78
CA LEU A 89 -11.91 -3.46 8.28
C LEU A 89 -12.37 -3.03 9.67
N LEU A 90 -11.44 -2.80 10.59
CA LEU A 90 -11.76 -2.33 11.94
C LEU A 90 -12.46 -0.97 11.87
N ALA A 91 -11.99 -0.03 11.06
CA ALA A 91 -12.63 1.27 10.89
C ALA A 91 -14.07 1.14 10.37
N TYR A 92 -14.33 0.20 9.45
CA TYR A 92 -15.68 -0.08 8.98
C TYR A 92 -16.58 -0.68 10.07
N PHE A 93 -16.11 -1.72 10.77
CA PHE A 93 -16.89 -2.35 11.84
C PHE A 93 -17.15 -1.44 13.05
N ASN A 94 -16.29 -0.43 13.27
CA ASN A 94 -16.50 0.60 14.29
C ASN A 94 -17.33 1.80 13.80
N GLY A 95 -17.86 1.76 12.58
CA GLY A 95 -18.71 2.82 12.02
C GLY A 95 -17.97 4.11 11.64
N ILE A 96 -16.63 4.10 11.63
CA ILE A 96 -15.82 5.24 11.16
C ILE A 96 -15.94 5.35 9.64
N ILE A 97 -15.75 4.22 8.94
CA ILE A 97 -16.03 4.10 7.52
C ILE A 97 -17.44 3.53 7.37
N THR A 98 -18.33 4.26 6.72
CA THR A 98 -19.75 3.89 6.67
C THR A 98 -20.17 3.24 5.34
N LYS A 99 -19.38 3.42 4.27
CA LYS A 99 -19.68 2.89 2.94
C LYS A 99 -18.88 1.63 2.66
N LEU A 100 -19.60 0.51 2.47
CA LEU A 100 -18.99 -0.75 2.02
C LEU A 100 -18.32 -0.61 0.64
N SER A 101 -18.94 0.15 -0.28
CA SER A 101 -18.35 0.47 -1.58
C SER A 101 -17.07 1.29 -1.49
N GLY A 102 -16.83 1.97 -0.36
CA GLY A 102 -15.62 2.74 -0.09
C GLY A 102 -14.44 1.91 0.43
N ILE A 103 -14.67 0.67 0.89
CA ILE A 103 -13.62 -0.25 1.36
C ILE A 103 -13.34 -1.39 0.39
N ILE A 104 -14.35 -1.95 -0.29
CA ILE A 104 -14.16 -3.16 -1.13
C ILE A 104 -13.02 -3.01 -2.15
N PRO A 105 -12.93 -1.91 -2.93
CA PRO A 105 -11.84 -1.76 -3.89
C PRO A 105 -10.46 -1.74 -3.21
N ASN A 106 -10.36 -1.06 -2.07
CA ASN A 106 -9.11 -0.89 -1.36
C ASN A 106 -8.68 -2.19 -0.64
N LEU A 107 -9.60 -2.88 0.02
CA LEU A 107 -9.37 -4.22 0.59
C LEU A 107 -8.92 -5.22 -0.46
N THR A 108 -9.52 -5.17 -1.65
CA THR A 108 -9.13 -6.02 -2.79
C THR A 108 -7.69 -5.73 -3.22
N LEU A 109 -7.32 -4.44 -3.34
CA LEU A 109 -5.95 -4.05 -3.65
C LEU A 109 -4.97 -4.54 -2.58
N HIS A 110 -5.30 -4.42 -1.30
CA HIS A 110 -4.44 -4.92 -0.22
C HIS A 110 -4.20 -6.42 -0.32
N ILE A 111 -5.24 -7.23 -0.58
CA ILE A 111 -5.10 -8.68 -0.77
C ILE A 111 -4.20 -8.99 -1.97
N LEU A 112 -4.46 -8.38 -3.13
CA LEU A 112 -3.71 -8.66 -4.35
C LEU A 112 -2.25 -8.26 -4.24
N LEU A 113 -1.97 -7.09 -3.65
CA LEU A 113 -0.60 -6.64 -3.40
C LEU A 113 0.10 -7.52 -2.37
N ALA A 114 -0.57 -7.88 -1.27
CA ALA A 114 -0.01 -8.78 -0.26
C ALA A 114 0.39 -10.13 -0.87
N ILE A 115 -0.48 -10.75 -1.68
CA ILE A 115 -0.19 -12.00 -2.40
C ILE A 115 1.05 -11.82 -3.29
N GLY A 116 1.11 -10.72 -4.06
CA GLY A 116 2.25 -10.43 -4.91
C GLY A 116 3.56 -10.26 -4.14
N PHE A 117 3.55 -9.51 -3.03
CA PHE A 117 4.71 -9.32 -2.18
C PHE A 117 5.15 -10.63 -1.51
N VAL A 118 4.21 -11.44 -0.99
CA VAL A 118 4.48 -12.77 -0.42
C VAL A 118 5.10 -13.70 -1.47
N HIS A 119 4.53 -13.73 -2.67
CA HIS A 119 5.06 -14.54 -3.77
C HIS A 119 6.51 -14.16 -4.08
N PHE A 120 6.81 -12.88 -4.29
CA PHE A 120 8.18 -12.45 -4.60
C PHE A 120 9.13 -12.57 -3.41
N TRP A 121 8.65 -12.45 -2.18
CA TRP A 121 9.46 -12.65 -0.98
C TRP A 121 9.89 -14.10 -0.80
N THR A 122 8.98 -15.06 -1.03
CA THR A 122 9.27 -16.50 -0.89
C THR A 122 10.22 -17.03 -1.95
N ILE A 123 10.09 -16.58 -3.21
CA ILE A 123 10.92 -17.07 -4.32
C ILE A 123 12.25 -16.32 -4.48
N LEU A 124 12.48 -15.23 -3.73
CA LEU A 124 13.71 -14.44 -3.84
C LEU A 124 14.90 -15.26 -3.35
N LYS A 125 15.70 -15.76 -4.29
CA LYS A 125 16.98 -16.42 -4.00
C LYS A 125 18.05 -15.36 -3.80
N ILE A 126 18.61 -15.30 -2.58
CA ILE A 126 19.74 -14.43 -2.26
C ILE A 126 21.00 -15.15 -2.70
N LYS A 127 21.77 -14.54 -3.61
CA LYS A 127 23.11 -15.02 -3.91
C LYS A 127 23.99 -14.64 -2.74
N THR A 128 24.40 -15.62 -1.94
CA THR A 128 25.47 -15.44 -0.98
C THR A 128 26.78 -15.33 -1.77
N ASN A 129 27.34 -14.13 -1.85
CA ASN A 129 28.75 -13.98 -2.17
C ASN A 129 29.50 -14.50 -0.93
N LYS A 130 29.96 -15.75 -1.00
CA LYS A 130 30.99 -16.26 -0.10
C LYS A 130 32.32 -15.62 -0.44
#